data_AF-A0A3A9UNN4-F1
#
_entry.id   AF-A0A3A9UNN4-F1
#
_cell.length_a   1.000
_cell.length_b   1.000
_cell.length_c   1.000
_cell.angle_alpha   90.00
_cell.angle_beta   90.00
_cell.angle_gamma   90.00
#
_symmetry.space_group_name_H-M   'P 1'
#
loop_
_entity.id
_entity.type
_entity.pdbx_description
1 polymer ?
#
loop_
_entity_poly.entity_id
_entity_poly.type
_entity_poly.pdbx_seq_one_letter_code
_entity_poly.pdbx_strand_id
1 'polypeptide(L)' 'MNRRKKIFTKLKKKDKKAKAKLHKSNKPAYISKAERAKLAEQEHDELSVTEKSTKPVDR' A
#
# COMPACT_ATOMS: atom_id res chain seq x y z
N MET A 1 34.57 -17.51 -10.37
CA MET A 1 33.88 -16.64 -9.37
C MET A 1 34.17 -17.16 -7.98
N ASN A 2 35.02 -16.47 -7.21
CA ASN A 2 35.32 -16.85 -5.83
C ASN A 2 34.03 -17.00 -5.01
N ARG A 3 33.99 -17.96 -4.08
CA ARG A 3 32.83 -18.24 -3.21
C ARG A 3 32.25 -16.95 -2.60
N ARG A 4 33.11 -16.05 -2.14
CA ARG A 4 32.74 -14.72 -1.60
C ARG A 4 31.90 -13.92 -2.60
N LYS A 5 32.35 -13.78 -3.85
CA LYS A 5 31.62 -13.06 -4.91
C LYS A 5 30.26 -13.72 -5.21
N LYS A 6 30.19 -15.06 -5.21
CA LYS A 6 28.94 -15.80 -5.45
C LYS A 6 27.91 -15.61 -4.33
N ILE A 7 28.34 -15.53 -3.07
CA ILE A 7 27.47 -15.24 -1.93
C ILE A 7 26.94 -13.80 -2.03
N PHE A 8 27.83 -12.84 -2.32
CA PHE A 8 27.49 -11.43 -2.42
C PHE A 8 26.45 -11.15 -3.51
N THR A 9 26.60 -11.78 -4.69
CA THR A 9 25.64 -11.61 -5.79
C THR A 9 24.27 -12.20 -5.45
N LYS A 10 24.23 -13.36 -4.78
CA LYS A 10 22.97 -13.98 -4.32
C LYS A 10 22.23 -13.10 -3.32
N LEU A 11 22.93 -12.54 -2.33
CA LEU A 11 22.33 -11.65 -1.32
C LEU A 11 21.78 -10.38 -1.97
N LYS A 12 22.58 -9.69 -2.80
CA LYS A 12 22.12 -8.50 -3.54
C LYS A 12 20.87 -8.77 -4.39
N LYS A 13 20.76 -9.94 -5.02
CA LYS A 13 19.59 -10.32 -5.81
C LYS A 13 18.34 -10.48 -4.94
N LYS A 14 18.47 -11.07 -3.74
CA LYS A 14 17.38 -11.22 -2.78
C LYS A 14 16.92 -9.85 -2.26
N ASP A 15 17.85 -8.98 -1.88
CA ASP A 15 17.55 -7.64 -1.38
C ASP A 15 16.81 -6.80 -2.43
N LYS A 16 17.25 -6.84 -3.69
CA LYS A 16 16.56 -6.16 -4.79
C LYS A 16 15.14 -6.68 -4.99
N LYS A 17 14.93 -8.00 -4.90
CA LYS A 17 13.60 -8.62 -5.01
C LYS A 17 12.69 -8.24 -3.84
N ALA A 18 13.23 -8.11 -2.63
CA ALA A 18 12.47 -7.66 -1.46
C ALA A 18 12.08 -6.17 -1.58
N LYS A 19 13.02 -5.30 -1.96
CA LYS A 19 12.77 -3.86 -2.16
C LYS A 19 11.77 -3.58 -3.29
N ALA A 20 11.85 -4.32 -4.39
CA ALA A 20 10.90 -4.20 -5.49
C ALA A 20 9.45 -4.57 -5.10
N LYS A 21 9.27 -5.45 -4.10
CA LYS A 21 7.95 -5.79 -3.57
C LYS A 21 7.40 -4.75 -2.58
N LEU A 22 8.29 -4.00 -1.92
CA LEU A 22 7.92 -2.98 -0.95
C LEU A 22 7.46 -1.69 -1.64
N HIS A 23 8.06 -1.34 -2.78
CA HIS A 23 7.63 -0.17 -3.55
C HIS A 23 6.45 -0.51 -4.46
N LYS A 24 5.23 -0.30 -3.94
CA LYS A 24 4.06 -0.07 -4.80
C LYS A 24 4.19 1.34 -5.37
N SER A 25 3.93 1.53 -6.65
CA SER A 25 3.89 2.88 -7.24
C SER A 25 2.87 3.72 -6.47
N ASN A 26 3.27 4.90 -5.99
CA ASN A 26 2.38 5.84 -5.29
C ASN A 26 1.35 6.52 -6.23
N LYS A 27 1.12 5.95 -7.41
CA LYS A 27 0.15 6.44 -8.37
C LYS A 27 -1.12 5.62 -8.21
N PRO A 28 -2.30 6.25 -8.04
CA PRO A 28 -3.54 5.51 -8.11
C PRO A 28 -3.62 4.83 -9.48
N ALA A 29 -4.12 3.59 -9.50
CA ALA A 29 -4.44 2.93 -10.76
C ALA A 29 -5.35 3.85 -11.59
N TYR A 30 -5.12 3.92 -12.89
CA TYR A 30 -6.04 4.65 -13.75
C TYR A 30 -7.37 3.89 -13.78
N ILE A 31 -8.38 4.50 -13.19
CA ILE A 31 -9.72 3.97 -13.03
C ILE A 31 -10.65 4.84 -13.87
N SER A 32 -11.66 4.24 -14.49
CA SER A 32 -12.60 4.97 -15.34
C SER A 32 -13.40 6.02 -14.55
N LYS A 33 -13.98 7.02 -15.23
CA LYS A 33 -14.78 8.07 -14.56
C LYS A 33 -15.94 7.49 -13.74
N ALA A 34 -16.57 6.44 -14.22
CA ALA A 34 -17.70 5.77 -13.55
C ALA A 34 -17.25 5.06 -12.26
N GLU A 35 -16.10 4.41 -12.28
CA GLU A 35 -15.57 3.71 -11.11
C GLU A 35 -15.01 4.68 -10.05
N ARG A 36 -14.44 5.82 -10.45
CA ARG A 36 -14.01 6.87 -9.51
C ARG A 36 -15.20 7.49 -8.77
N ALA A 37 -16.35 7.67 -9.43
CA ALA A 37 -17.56 8.16 -8.79
C ALA A 37 -18.10 7.17 -7.74
N LYS A 38 -18.15 5.88 -8.09
CA LYS A 38 -18.59 4.81 -7.16
C LYS A 38 -17.69 4.70 -5.92
N LEU A 39 -16.37 4.85 -6.08
CA LEU A 39 -15.43 4.82 -4.96
C LEU A 39 -15.56 6.05 -4.06
N ALA A 40 -15.84 7.24 -4.62
CA ALA A 40 -16.05 8.46 -3.84
C ALA A 40 -17.35 8.41 -3.01
N GLU A 41 -18.42 7.80 -3.55
CA GLU A 41 -19.66 7.55 -2.80
C GLU A 41 -19.42 6.57 -1.63
N GLN A 42 -18.66 5.49 -1.87
CA GLN A 42 -18.33 4.50 -0.83
C GLN A 42 -17.39 5.04 0.25
N GLU A 43 -16.39 5.86 -0.10
CA GLU A 43 -15.50 6.49 0.89
C GLU A 43 -16.25 7.49 1.79
N HIS A 44 -17.27 8.17 1.26
CA HIS A 44 -18.10 9.09 2.05
C HIS A 44 -18.96 8.36 3.09
N ASP A 45 -19.46 7.17 2.76
CA ASP A 45 -20.24 6.34 3.70
C ASP A 45 -19.38 5.80 4.85
N GLU A 46 -18.15 5.34 4.57
CA GLU A 46 -17.22 4.80 5.57
C GLU A 46 -16.71 5.88 6.56
N LEU A 47 -16.47 7.11 6.08
CA LEU A 47 -16.05 8.22 6.96
C LEU A 47 -17.14 8.59 7.98
N SER A 48 -18.42 8.52 7.59
CA SER A 48 -19.56 8.80 8.48
C SER A 48 -19.76 7.77 9.60
N VAL A 49 -19.20 6.56 9.46
CA VAL A 49 -19.27 5.47 10.45
C VAL A 49 -18.16 5.62 11.48
N THR A 50 -16.98 6.09 11.09
CA THR A 50 -15.83 6.28 12.00
C THR A 50 -15.97 7.47 12.95
N GLU A 51 -16.70 8.52 12.56
CA GLU A 51 -16.97 9.67 13.45
C GLU A 51 -17.99 9.36 14.56
N LYS A 52 -18.84 8.33 14.40
CA LYS A 52 -19.83 7.95 15.42
C LYS A 52 -19.25 7.10 16.55
N SER A 53 -18.12 6.43 16.33
CA SER A 53 -17.51 5.51 17.30
C SER A 53 -16.49 6.16 18.24
N THR A 54 -16.08 7.40 17.97
CA THR A 54 -15.04 8.11 18.74
C THR A 54 -15.58 9.20 19.67
N LYS A 55 -16.89 9.19 19.99
CA LYS A 55 -17.39 10.05 21.08
C LYS A 55 -16.81 9.54 22.41
N PRO A 56 -15.96 10.32 23.10
CA PRO A 56 -15.46 9.93 24.40
C PRO A 56 -16.65 9.88 25.37
N VAL A 57 -16.84 8.73 26.03
CA VAL A 57 -17.73 8.64 27.18
C VAL A 57 -17.00 9.33 28.33
N ASP A 58 -17.42 10.54 28.66
CA ASP A 58 -16.85 11.33 29.76
C ASP A 58 -16.90 10.52 31.08
N ARG A 59 -15.73 10.25 31.65
CA ARG A 59 -15.51 9.81 33.04
C ARG A 59 -14.29 10.51 33.61
#